data_AF-A0A2M6Y873-F1
#
_entry.id   AF-A0A2M6Y873-F1
#
_cell.length_a   1.000
_cell.length_b   1.000
_cell.length_c   1.000
_cell.angle_alpha   90.00
_cell.angle_beta   90.00
_cell.angle_gamma   90.00
#
_symmetry.space_group_name_H-M   'P 1'
#
loop_
_entity.id
_entity.type
_entity.pdbx_description
1 polymer ?
#
loop_
_entity_poly.entity_id
_entity_poly.type
_entity_poly.pdbx_seq_one_letter_code
_entity_poly.pdbx_strand_id
1 'polypeptide(L)'
;MRYIIWIAQPADSERAMQKRNYTICQSCGKNLEYTDCSDRRAPPEDARCKVLSGWLSVSHWQGMEAVNHYDFCSFTCLQRWVESQIPKVPEVFLKALEGE
;
A
#
# COMPACT_ATOMS: atom_id res chain seq x y z
N MET A 1 -14.04 -52.42 -10.44
CA MET A 1 -13.57 -51.11 -9.93
C MET A 1 -13.17 -50.25 -11.12
N ARG A 2 -13.91 -49.16 -11.38
CA ARG A 2 -13.58 -48.19 -12.43
C ARG A 2 -13.28 -46.86 -11.74
N TYR A 3 -12.05 -46.38 -11.86
CA TYR A 3 -11.67 -45.04 -11.39
C TYR A 3 -12.18 -44.02 -12.41
N ILE A 4 -13.11 -43.17 -11.99
CA ILE A 4 -13.51 -41.98 -12.75
C ILE A 4 -12.54 -40.88 -12.33
N ILE A 5 -11.56 -40.59 -13.19
CA ILE A 5 -10.72 -39.40 -13.05
C ILE A 5 -11.58 -38.22 -13.48
N TRP A 6 -12.00 -37.40 -12.52
CA TRP A 6 -12.57 -36.08 -12.82
C TRP A 6 -11.43 -35.14 -13.21
N ILE A 7 -11.17 -35.03 -14.52
CA ILE A 7 -10.48 -33.87 -15.04
C ILE A 7 -11.55 -32.79 -15.22
N ALA A 8 -11.63 -31.87 -14.25
CA ALA A 8 -12.41 -30.66 -14.44
C ALA A 8 -11.77 -29.86 -15.58
N GLN A 9 -12.45 -29.75 -16.72
CA GLN A 9 -12.13 -28.72 -17.70
C GLN A 9 -12.72 -27.40 -17.18
N PRO A 10 -11.91 -26.35 -16.94
CA PRO A 10 -12.47 -25.02 -16.80
C PRO A 10 -12.95 -24.58 -18.19
N ALA A 11 -14.25 -24.38 -18.29
CA ALA A 11 -14.93 -23.84 -19.45
C ALA A 11 -14.43 -22.42 -19.75
N ASP A 12 -14.14 -22.20 -21.04
CA ASP A 12 -13.97 -20.89 -21.68
C ASP A 12 -15.05 -19.89 -21.25
N SER A 13 -14.65 -18.88 -20.47
CA SER A 13 -15.28 -17.54 -20.44
C SER A 13 -14.42 -16.58 -19.62
N GLU A 14 -13.15 -16.39 -20.00
CA GLU A 14 -12.36 -15.27 -19.51
C GLU A 14 -12.81 -13.97 -20.21
N ARG A 15 -13.96 -13.43 -19.78
CA ARG A 15 -14.00 -11.96 -19.64
C ARG A 15 -13.12 -11.63 -18.45
N ALA A 16 -11.83 -11.42 -18.72
CA ALA A 16 -10.89 -10.92 -17.73
C ALA A 16 -11.41 -9.59 -17.19
N MET A 17 -12.16 -9.65 -16.08
CA MET A 17 -12.54 -8.48 -15.31
C MET A 17 -11.23 -7.95 -14.74
N GLN A 18 -10.70 -6.88 -15.35
CA GLN A 18 -9.52 -6.19 -14.83
C GLN A 18 -9.80 -5.80 -13.39
N LYS A 19 -9.15 -6.50 -12.45
CA LYS A 19 -9.22 -6.19 -11.03
C LYS A 19 -8.54 -4.83 -10.85
N ARG A 20 -9.33 -3.79 -10.63
CA ARG A 20 -8.81 -2.46 -10.30
C ARG A 20 -8.34 -2.50 -8.85
N ASN A 21 -7.07 -2.17 -8.65
CA ASN A 21 -6.51 -1.98 -7.33
C ASN A 21 -6.62 -0.51 -6.95
N TYR A 22 -6.51 -0.23 -5.65
CA TYR A 22 -6.45 1.13 -5.16
C TYR A 22 -5.34 1.27 -4.12
N THR A 23 -4.81 2.48 -4.03
CA THR A 23 -3.89 2.90 -2.96
C THR A 23 -4.50 4.12 -2.27
N ILE A 24 -4.34 4.22 -0.96
CA ILE A 24 -4.83 5.34 -0.15
C ILE A 24 -3.63 6.00 0.54
N CYS A 25 -3.54 7.32 0.45
CA CYS A 25 -2.56 8.10 1.20
C CYS A 25 -2.89 8.04 2.69
N GLN A 26 -1.96 7.53 3.49
CA GLN A 26 -2.15 7.34 4.92
C GLN A 26 -2.41 8.65 5.68
N SER A 27 -1.93 9.79 5.17
CA SER A 27 -2.01 11.08 5.88
C SER A 27 -3.22 11.93 5.51
N CYS A 28 -3.65 11.90 4.24
CA CYS A 28 -4.72 12.77 3.74
C CYS A 28 -5.94 12.03 3.19
N GLY A 29 -5.89 10.69 3.13
CA GLY A 29 -6.99 9.87 2.64
C GLY A 29 -7.22 9.90 1.13
N LYS A 30 -6.39 10.64 0.36
CA LYS A 30 -6.45 10.64 -1.10
C LYS A 30 -6.30 9.21 -1.60
N ASN A 31 -7.23 8.74 -2.44
CA ASN A 31 -7.13 7.43 -3.08
C ASN A 31 -6.82 7.57 -4.58
N LEU A 32 -6.23 6.53 -5.15
CA LEU A 32 -6.03 6.38 -6.59
C LEU A 32 -6.29 4.94 -6.99
N GLU A 33 -7.07 4.76 -8.05
CA GLU A 33 -7.25 3.46 -8.71
C GLU A 33 -6.16 3.25 -9.76
N TYR A 34 -5.69 2.02 -9.90
CA TYR A 34 -4.73 1.63 -10.93
C TYR A 34 -4.88 0.16 -11.32
N THR A 35 -4.28 -0.19 -12.46
CA THR A 35 -4.10 -1.57 -12.90
C THR A 35 -2.68 -2.03 -12.58
N ASP A 36 -2.52 -3.29 -12.17
CA ASP A 36 -1.17 -3.84 -12.02
C ASP A 36 -0.54 -4.09 -13.39
N CYS A 37 0.79 -3.93 -13.44
CA CYS A 37 1.56 -4.28 -14.63
C CYS A 37 1.49 -5.81 -14.84
N SER A 38 0.95 -6.27 -15.97
CA SER A 38 1.03 -7.70 -16.32
C SER A 38 2.44 -8.05 -16.79
N ASP A 39 2.93 -9.23 -16.42
CA ASP A 39 4.33 -9.67 -16.62
C ASP A 39 4.82 -9.75 -18.08
N ARG A 40 3.96 -9.57 -19.09
CA ARG A 40 4.28 -9.88 -20.51
C ARG A 40 3.80 -8.88 -21.54
N ARG A 41 3.24 -7.72 -21.15
CA ARG A 41 2.73 -6.72 -22.10
C ARG A 41 3.20 -5.31 -21.72
N ALA A 42 3.15 -4.40 -22.69
CA ALA A 42 3.36 -2.98 -22.43
C ALA A 42 2.38 -2.51 -21.32
N PRO A 43 2.85 -1.78 -20.30
CA PRO A 43 2.00 -1.30 -19.22
C PRO A 43 0.89 -0.40 -19.77
N PRO A 44 -0.37 -0.57 -19.34
CA PRO A 44 -1.45 0.33 -19.72
C PRO A 44 -1.20 1.75 -19.18
N GLU A 45 -1.95 2.74 -19.66
CA GLU A 45 -1.80 4.13 -19.19
C GLU A 45 -2.17 4.29 -17.70
N ASP A 46 -3.11 3.48 -17.21
CA ASP A 46 -3.51 3.43 -15.81
C ASP A 46 -2.67 2.44 -14.97
N ALA A 47 -1.51 2.01 -15.49
CA ALA A 47 -0.61 1.12 -14.78
C ALA A 47 -0.12 1.75 -13.46
N ARG A 48 0.05 0.91 -12.44
CA ARG A 48 0.52 1.30 -11.10
C ARG A 48 1.74 2.22 -11.14
N CYS A 49 2.75 1.87 -11.94
CA CYS A 49 4.00 2.64 -12.03
C CYS A 49 3.80 4.06 -12.61
N LYS A 50 2.80 4.25 -13.48
CA LYS A 50 2.45 5.55 -14.04
C LYS A 50 1.57 6.35 -13.08
N VAL A 51 0.50 5.74 -12.58
CA VAL A 51 -0.48 6.41 -11.72
C VAL A 51 0.12 6.81 -10.36
N LEU A 52 0.98 5.98 -9.80
CA LEU A 52 1.67 6.26 -8.53
C LEU A 52 2.98 7.01 -8.71
N SER A 53 3.25 7.58 -9.89
CA SER A 53 4.42 8.43 -10.09
C SER A 53 4.41 9.59 -9.07
N GLY A 54 5.50 9.73 -8.32
CA GLY A 54 5.64 10.73 -7.25
C GLY A 54 5.03 10.34 -5.90
N TRP A 55 4.38 9.18 -5.80
CA TRP A 55 3.99 8.61 -4.51
C TRP A 55 5.19 7.95 -3.82
N LEU A 56 5.10 7.85 -2.50
CA LEU A 56 6.10 7.23 -1.63
C LEU A 56 5.47 6.06 -0.90
N SER A 57 6.14 4.91 -0.88
CA SER A 57 5.72 3.73 -0.12
C SER A 57 6.75 3.44 0.97
N VAL A 58 6.29 3.29 2.21
CA VAL A 58 7.11 2.90 3.37
C VAL A 58 6.72 1.48 3.77
N SER A 59 7.71 0.61 3.87
CA SER A 59 7.54 -0.76 4.36
C SER A 59 8.16 -0.87 5.75
N HIS A 60 7.35 -1.18 6.75
CA HIS A 60 7.77 -1.30 8.14
C HIS A 60 7.60 -2.74 8.62
N TRP A 61 8.70 -3.34 9.07
CA TRP A 61 8.70 -4.67 9.65
C TRP A 61 8.09 -4.65 11.04
N GLN A 62 7.01 -5.41 11.22
CA GLN A 62 6.41 -5.72 12.51
C GLN A 62 6.92 -7.09 12.95
N GLY A 63 8.13 -7.11 13.51
CA GLY A 63 8.83 -8.35 13.85
C GLY A 63 9.33 -9.11 12.62
N MET A 64 9.44 -10.44 12.72
CA MET A 64 10.02 -11.28 11.66
C MET A 64 9.02 -11.74 10.59
N GLU A 65 7.72 -11.64 10.86
CA GLU A 65 6.69 -12.32 10.04
C GLU A 65 5.74 -11.37 9.31
N ALA A 66 5.72 -10.09 9.69
CA ALA A 66 4.76 -9.12 9.14
C ALA A 66 5.46 -7.87 8.61
N VAL A 67 5.03 -7.41 7.45
CA VAL A 67 5.44 -6.14 6.86
C VAL A 67 4.19 -5.30 6.62
N ASN A 68 4.13 -4.13 7.26
CA ASN A 68 3.12 -3.13 6.99
C ASN A 68 3.59 -2.24 5.85
N HIS A 69 2.67 -1.93 4.92
CA HIS A 69 2.92 -1.00 3.84
C HIS A 69 2.05 0.25 4.02
N TYR A 70 2.68 1.42 3.90
CA TYR A 70 2.03 2.72 3.99
C TYR A 70 2.35 3.53 2.75
N ASP A 71 1.33 4.07 2.09
CA ASP A 71 1.50 4.87 0.88
C ASP A 71 1.22 6.35 1.17
N PHE A 72 1.95 7.24 0.49
CA PHE A 72 1.87 8.69 0.66
C PHE A 72 1.90 9.39 -0.70
N CYS A 73 0.96 10.32 -0.91
CA CYS A 73 0.89 11.04 -2.19
C CYS A 73 1.94 12.13 -2.36
N SER A 74 2.71 12.44 -1.32
CA SER A 74 3.79 13.43 -1.34
C SER A 74 4.71 13.28 -0.13
N PHE A 75 5.90 13.87 -0.22
CA PHE A 75 6.84 13.96 0.90
C PHE A 75 6.24 14.69 2.11
N THR A 76 5.45 15.74 1.90
CA THR A 76 4.75 16.45 2.97
C THR A 76 3.76 15.55 3.72
N CYS A 77 3.04 14.66 3.03
CA CYS A 77 2.17 13.71 3.69
C CYS A 77 2.97 12.71 4.53
N LEU A 78 4.08 12.20 4.00
CA LEU A 78 4.99 11.34 4.75
C LEU A 78 5.50 12.03 6.02
N GLN A 79 6.02 13.26 5.90
CA GLN A 79 6.54 14.03 7.04
C GLN A 79 5.49 14.21 8.13
N ARG A 80 4.28 14.66 7.77
CA ARG A 80 3.17 14.83 8.73
C ARG A 80 2.83 13.53 9.45
N TRP A 81 2.86 12.41 8.72
CA TRP A 81 2.61 11.12 9.33
C TRP A 81 3.73 10.74 10.30
N VAL A 82 5.00 10.89 9.93
CA VAL A 82 6.13 10.63 10.83
C VAL A 82 6.03 11.49 12.09
N GLU A 83 5.75 12.78 11.97
CA GLU A 83 5.57 13.69 13.11
C GLU A 83 4.41 13.26 14.02
N SER A 84 3.34 12.68 13.45
CA SER A 84 2.23 12.12 14.24
C SER A 84 2.57 10.83 14.98
N GLN A 85 3.57 10.07 14.52
CA GLN A 85 4.01 8.84 15.17
C GLN A 85 4.93 9.11 16.37
N ILE A 86 5.58 10.28 16.41
CA ILE A 86 6.48 10.65 17.50
C ILE A 86 5.64 11.00 18.73
N PRO A 87 5.77 10.27 19.85
CA PRO A 87 5.11 10.63 21.09
C PRO A 87 5.57 12.02 21.51
N LYS A 88 4.63 12.95 21.67
CA LYS A 88 4.95 14.26 22.22
C LYS A 88 5.31 14.07 23.70
N VAL A 89 6.50 14.51 24.08
CA VAL A 89 6.90 14.56 25.50
C VAL A 89 5.91 15.48 26.21
N PRO A 90 5.21 15.01 27.26
CA PRO A 90 4.31 15.87 28.00
C PRO A 90 5.05 17.07 28.59
N GLU A 91 4.46 18.26 28.48
CA GLU A 91 5.09 19.53 28.91
C GLU A 91 5.55 19.53 30.38
N VAL A 92 4.90 18.73 31.24
CA VAL A 92 5.29 18.57 32.65
C VAL A 92 6.73 18.06 32.81
N PHE A 93 7.19 17.18 31.91
CA PHE A 93 8.57 16.69 31.93
C PHE A 93 9.56 17.74 31.44
N LEU A 94 9.13 18.63 30.53
CA LEU A 94 9.97 19.72 30.03
C LEU A 94 10.16 20.80 31.12
N LYS A 95 9.08 21.16 31.83
CA LYS A 95 9.14 22.16 32.91
C LYS A 95 9.98 21.71 34.10
N ALA A 96 10.08 20.40 34.35
CA ALA A 96 10.93 19.87 35.40
C ALA A 96 12.44 20.01 35.10
N LEU A 97 12.82 20.15 33.82
CA LEU A 97 14.21 20.31 33.38
C LEU A 97 14.68 21.77 33.34
N GLU A 98 13.76 22.74 33.38
CA GLU A 98 14.05 24.19 33.40
C GLU A 98 14.27 24.72 34.82
N GLY A 99 14.19 23.86 35.85
CA GLY A 99 14.22 24.22 37.26
C GLY A 99 15.56 24.05 37.98
N GLU A 100 16.70 23.91 37.26
CA GLU A 100 18.06 23.99 37.83
C GLU A 100 18.64 25.41 37.75
#